data_AF-A0A7X8CJQ1-F1
#
_entry.id   AF-A0A7X8CJQ1-F1
#
_cell.length_a   1.000
_cell.length_b   1.000
_cell.length_c   1.000
_cell.angle_alpha   90.00
_cell.angle_beta   90.00
_cell.angle_gamma   90.00
#
_symmetry.space_group_name_H-M   'P 1'
#
loop_
_entity.id
_entity.type
_entity.pdbx_description
1 polymer ?
#
loop_
_entity_poly.entity_id
_entity_poly.type
_entity_poly.pdbx_seq_one_letter_code
_entity_poly.pdbx_strand_id
1 'polypeptide(L)'
;AREWLYSAYDAYGRNLYEAIQNNPGYRGIRAPYTIFTRYITEDVPMSLVPISSFGKMLKIPTPTIDCMIHLANILHNKDYFTEGRTVEKLGLAGLSVKEIREMIVVETNSTS
;
A
#
# COMPACT_ATOMS: atom_id res chain seq x y z
N ALA A 1 4.30 -6.97 -11.09
CA ALA A 1 4.56 -7.85 -9.93
C ALA A 1 5.59 -8.95 -10.25
N ARG A 2 5.36 -9.80 -11.26
CA ARG A 2 6.31 -10.87 -11.63
C ARG A 2 7.72 -10.35 -12.00
N GLU A 3 7.80 -9.29 -12.79
CA GLU A 3 9.08 -8.66 -13.17
C GLU A 3 9.85 -8.12 -11.97
N TRP A 4 9.14 -7.59 -10.98
CA TRP A 4 9.75 -7.12 -9.74
C TRP A 4 10.31 -8.28 -8.91
N LEU A 5 9.57 -9.39 -8.78
CA LEU A 5 10.06 -10.61 -8.10
C LEU A 5 11.31 -11.19 -8.78
N TYR A 6 11.33 -11.18 -10.11
CA TYR A 6 12.51 -11.57 -10.88
C TYR A 6 13.69 -10.64 -10.57
N SER A 7 13.50 -9.33 -10.70
CA SER A 7 14.58 -8.35 -10.50
C SER A 7 15.11 -8.31 -9.05
N ALA A 8 14.24 -8.50 -8.06
CA ALA A 8 14.60 -8.33 -6.64
C ALA A 8 15.05 -9.63 -5.97
N TYR A 9 14.52 -10.78 -6.39
CA TYR A 9 14.72 -12.07 -5.71
C TYR A 9 15.22 -13.19 -6.64
N ASP A 10 15.48 -12.90 -7.92
CA ASP A 10 15.80 -13.90 -8.94
C ASP A 10 14.78 -15.06 -8.96
N ALA A 11 13.51 -14.72 -8.70
CA ALA A 11 12.42 -15.68 -8.56
C ALA A 11 11.59 -15.75 -9.85
N TYR A 12 11.49 -16.95 -10.44
CA TYR A 12 10.88 -17.17 -11.74
C TYR A 12 9.57 -17.95 -11.65
N GLY A 13 8.65 -17.68 -12.58
CA GLY A 13 7.41 -18.43 -12.73
C GLY A 13 6.63 -18.00 -13.96
N ARG A 14 5.73 -18.86 -14.45
CA ARG A 14 4.85 -18.52 -15.57
C ARG A 14 3.75 -17.55 -15.16
N ASN A 15 3.41 -17.56 -13.87
CA ASN A 15 2.46 -16.65 -13.24
C ASN A 15 2.99 -16.19 -11.87
N LEU A 16 2.28 -15.25 -11.23
CA LEU A 16 2.68 -14.68 -9.94
C LEU A 16 2.75 -15.74 -8.82
N TYR A 17 1.81 -16.68 -8.81
CA TYR A 17 1.76 -17.75 -7.83
C TYR A 17 3.03 -18.63 -7.91
N GLU A 18 3.39 -19.09 -9.10
CA GLU A 18 4.62 -19.86 -9.33
C GLU A 18 5.86 -19.07 -8.91
N ALA A 19 5.95 -17.79 -9.28
CA ALA A 19 7.09 -16.95 -8.93
C ALA A 19 7.27 -16.78 -7.41
N ILE A 20 6.16 -16.64 -6.66
CA ILE A 20 6.20 -16.56 -5.19
C ILE A 20 6.63 -17.89 -4.57
N GLN A 21 6.07 -19.02 -5.04
CA GLN A 21 6.41 -20.36 -4.53
C GLN A 21 7.87 -20.75 -4.82
N ASN A 22 8.42 -20.28 -5.94
CA ASN A 22 9.79 -20.54 -6.34
C ASN A 22 10.82 -19.64 -5.65
N ASN A 23 10.41 -18.67 -4.83
CA ASN A 23 11.33 -17.84 -4.06
C ASN A 23 11.85 -18.60 -2.82
N PRO A 24 13.12 -19.07 -2.81
CA PRO A 24 13.64 -19.83 -1.67
C PRO A 24 13.67 -19.00 -0.38
N GLY A 25 13.79 -17.67 -0.47
CA GLY A 25 13.81 -16.77 0.68
C GLY A 25 12.48 -16.69 1.44
N TYR A 26 11.38 -17.17 0.86
CA TYR A 26 10.08 -17.22 1.53
C TYR A 26 9.80 -18.57 2.23
N ARG A 27 10.66 -19.57 2.04
CA ARG A 27 10.49 -20.87 2.70
C ARG A 27 10.64 -20.71 4.21
N GLY A 28 9.65 -21.21 4.95
CA GLY A 28 9.67 -21.19 6.42
C GLY A 28 9.17 -19.90 7.06
N ILE A 29 8.88 -18.85 6.28
CA ILE A 29 8.20 -17.66 6.80
C ILE A 29 6.75 -18.03 7.13
N ARG A 30 6.35 -17.90 8.39
CA ARG A 30 4.99 -18.19 8.87
C ARG A 30 4.23 -16.90 9.12
N ALA A 31 2.91 -16.97 8.99
CA ALA A 31 2.04 -15.89 9.42
C ALA A 31 2.17 -15.69 10.95
N PRO A 32 2.07 -14.45 11.44
CA PRO A 32 1.94 -14.16 12.86
C PRO A 32 0.76 -14.91 13.49
N TYR A 33 0.87 -15.25 14.77
CA TYR A 33 -0.20 -15.95 15.50
C TYR A 33 -1.36 -15.04 15.93
N THR A 34 -1.26 -13.73 15.66
CA THR A 34 -2.24 -12.72 16.07
C THR A 34 -2.60 -11.85 14.88
N ILE A 35 -3.85 -11.40 14.87
CA ILE A 35 -4.34 -10.41 13.91
C ILE A 35 -3.76 -9.02 14.17
N PHE A 36 -3.33 -8.74 15.42
CA PHE A 36 -2.68 -7.50 15.80
C PHE A 36 -1.19 -7.50 15.40
N THR A 37 -0.93 -7.55 14.11
CA THR A 37 0.39 -7.52 13.50
C THR A 37 0.62 -6.23 12.71
N ARG A 38 1.88 -5.83 12.51
CA ARG A 38 2.25 -4.71 11.64
C ARG A 38 1.77 -4.87 10.19
N TYR A 39 1.56 -6.10 9.72
CA TYR A 39 0.94 -6.34 8.41
C TYR A 39 -0.46 -5.71 8.27
N ILE A 40 -1.15 -5.45 9.39
CA ILE A 40 -2.43 -4.74 9.38
C ILE A 40 -2.26 -3.35 10.02
N THR A 41 -1.64 -3.26 11.19
CA THR A 41 -1.56 -2.00 11.94
C THR A 41 -0.66 -0.95 11.30
N GLU A 42 0.25 -1.34 10.41
CA GLU A 42 1.11 -0.44 9.63
C GLU A 42 0.64 -0.36 8.16
N ASP A 43 0.56 -1.50 7.46
CA ASP A 43 0.32 -1.50 6.00
C ASP A 43 -1.06 -0.97 5.61
N VAL A 44 -2.11 -1.21 6.42
CA VAL A 44 -3.45 -0.70 6.11
C VAL A 44 -3.50 0.83 6.23
N PRO A 45 -3.22 1.45 7.40
CA PRO A 45 -3.31 2.91 7.53
C PRO A 45 -2.22 3.67 6.78
N MET A 46 -1.03 3.10 6.57
CA MET A 46 0.13 3.80 5.99
C MET A 46 0.32 3.53 4.49
N SER A 47 -0.29 2.48 3.94
CA SER A 47 -0.16 2.13 2.51
C SER A 47 -1.51 2.07 1.82
N LEU A 48 -2.43 1.19 2.26
CA LEU A 48 -3.70 0.97 1.55
C LEU A 48 -4.62 2.20 1.60
N VAL A 49 -4.76 2.83 2.77
CA VAL A 49 -5.61 4.01 2.94
C VAL A 49 -5.13 5.19 2.08
N PRO A 50 -3.82 5.54 2.02
CA PRO A 50 -3.33 6.51 1.05
C PRO A 50 -3.71 6.18 -0.39
N ILE A 51 -3.52 4.93 -0.83
CA ILE A 51 -3.82 4.53 -2.21
C ILE A 51 -5.32 4.69 -2.51
N SER A 52 -6.20 4.22 -1.61
CA SER A 52 -7.66 4.39 -1.74
C SER A 52 -8.04 5.88 -1.76
N SER A 53 -7.45 6.69 -0.88
CA SER A 53 -7.72 8.13 -0.77
C SER A 53 -7.29 8.90 -2.03
N PHE A 54 -6.10 8.62 -2.58
CA PHE A 54 -5.69 9.13 -3.89
C PHE A 54 -6.62 8.68 -5.01
N GLY A 55 -7.02 7.40 -5.01
CA GLY A 55 -7.99 6.88 -5.97
C GLY A 55 -9.28 7.68 -5.98
N LYS A 56 -9.86 7.95 -4.80
CA LYS A 56 -11.07 8.79 -4.66
C LYS A 56 -10.85 10.21 -5.19
N MET A 57 -9.76 10.87 -4.81
CA MET A 57 -9.44 12.23 -5.26
C MET A 57 -9.28 12.32 -6.78
N LEU A 58 -8.61 11.34 -7.38
CA LEU A 58 -8.33 11.28 -8.83
C LEU A 58 -9.44 10.60 -9.63
N LYS A 59 -10.55 10.20 -8.99
CA LYS A 59 -11.68 9.46 -9.59
C LYS A 59 -11.26 8.13 -10.24
N ILE A 60 -10.26 7.46 -9.66
CA ILE A 60 -9.79 6.13 -10.05
C ILE A 60 -10.36 5.10 -9.06
N PRO A 61 -11.21 4.16 -9.51
CA PRO A 61 -11.79 3.17 -8.62
C PRO A 61 -10.72 2.18 -8.11
N THR A 62 -10.74 1.90 -6.80
CA THR A 62 -9.81 0.94 -6.15
C THR A 62 -10.55 -0.14 -5.35
N PRO A 63 -11.56 -0.82 -5.94
CA PRO A 63 -12.52 -1.64 -5.20
C PRO A 63 -11.88 -2.78 -4.39
N THR A 64 -10.82 -3.40 -4.92
CA THR A 64 -10.11 -4.46 -4.20
C THR A 64 -9.34 -3.91 -3.00
N ILE A 65 -8.76 -2.71 -3.09
CA ILE A 65 -8.06 -2.06 -1.98
C ILE A 65 -9.07 -1.65 -0.90
N ASP A 66 -10.20 -1.06 -1.31
CA ASP A 66 -11.30 -0.71 -0.41
C ASP A 66 -11.84 -1.94 0.33
N CYS A 67 -12.00 -3.07 -0.36
CA CYS A 67 -12.40 -4.34 0.24
C CYS A 67 -11.40 -4.83 1.29
N MET A 68 -10.10 -4.77 1.00
CA MET A 68 -9.05 -5.17 1.96
C MET A 68 -9.05 -4.28 3.21
N ILE A 69 -9.21 -2.96 3.06
CA ILE A 69 -9.34 -2.03 4.19
C ILE A 69 -10.60 -2.36 5.00
N HIS A 70 -11.72 -2.65 4.33
CA HIS A 70 -12.97 -3.01 5.01
C HIS A 70 -12.83 -4.30 5.85
N LEU A 71 -12.16 -5.33 5.33
CA LEU A 71 -11.88 -6.55 6.10
C LEU A 71 -11.00 -6.25 7.33
N ALA A 72 -9.97 -5.41 7.18
CA ALA A 72 -9.14 -4.98 8.30
C ALA A 72 -9.95 -4.21 9.36
N ASN A 73 -10.90 -3.37 8.92
CA ASN A 73 -11.81 -2.67 9.83
C ASN A 73 -12.63 -3.64 10.68
N ILE A 74 -13.19 -4.68 10.05
CA ILE A 74 -13.96 -5.72 10.74
C ILE A 74 -13.07 -6.46 11.75
N LEU A 75 -11.89 -6.91 11.31
CA LEU A 75 -10.97 -7.69 12.15
C LEU A 75 -10.53 -6.93 13.41
N HIS A 76 -10.26 -5.63 13.28
CA HIS A 76 -9.75 -4.82 14.37
C HIS A 76 -10.83 -3.98 15.07
N ASN A 77 -12.08 -4.07 14.63
CA ASN A 77 -13.16 -3.19 15.06
C ASN A 77 -12.74 -1.70 15.07
N LYS A 78 -12.15 -1.25 13.96
CA LYS A 78 -11.47 0.04 13.83
C LYS A 78 -11.76 0.63 12.46
N ASP A 79 -11.91 1.94 12.34
CA ASP A 79 -12.12 2.56 11.03
C ASP A 79 -10.82 3.11 10.42
N TYR A 80 -10.14 2.28 9.63
CA TYR A 80 -8.91 2.68 8.96
C TYR A 80 -9.14 3.71 7.85
N PHE A 81 -10.33 3.80 7.25
CA PHE A 81 -10.58 4.83 6.22
C PHE A 81 -10.44 6.23 6.78
N THR A 82 -10.85 6.43 8.03
CA THR A 82 -10.75 7.72 8.72
C THR A 82 -9.44 7.86 9.49
N GLU A 83 -8.89 6.80 10.07
CA GLU A 83 -7.68 6.88 10.88
C GLU A 83 -6.36 6.85 10.09
N GLY A 84 -6.34 6.23 8.90
CA GLY A 84 -5.14 6.17 8.06
C GLY A 84 -4.73 7.51 7.46
N ARG A 85 -3.65 7.49 6.67
CA ARG A 85 -3.11 8.66 5.97
C ARG A 85 -3.94 8.95 4.72
N THR A 86 -4.88 9.88 4.82
CA THR A 86 -5.68 10.35 3.67
C THR A 86 -5.02 11.53 2.98
N VAL A 87 -5.43 11.88 1.76
CA VAL A 87 -4.95 13.06 1.03
C VAL A 87 -5.20 14.34 1.82
N GLU A 88 -6.26 14.42 2.61
CA GLU A 88 -6.55 15.55 3.50
C GLU A 88 -5.49 15.66 4.61
N LYS A 89 -5.16 14.55 5.27
CA LYS A 89 -4.14 14.53 6.33
C LYS A 89 -2.73 14.76 5.81
N LEU A 90 -2.48 14.41 4.55
CA LEU A 90 -1.20 14.66 3.89
C LEU A 90 -1.10 16.10 3.33
N GLY A 91 -2.17 16.90 3.38
CA GLY A 91 -2.20 18.25 2.80
C GLY A 91 -2.21 18.26 1.27
N LEU A 92 -2.63 17.16 0.65
CA LEU A 92 -2.63 16.96 -0.81
C LEU A 92 -4.02 17.02 -1.43
N ALA A 93 -5.06 17.19 -0.62
CA ALA A 93 -6.44 17.25 -1.07
C ALA A 93 -6.65 18.37 -2.10
N GLY A 94 -7.26 18.04 -3.23
CA GLY A 94 -7.58 18.99 -4.30
C GLY A 94 -6.43 19.33 -5.24
N LEU A 95 -5.20 18.89 -4.95
CA LEU A 95 -4.06 19.11 -5.83
C LEU A 95 -4.14 18.23 -7.07
N SER A 96 -3.77 18.80 -8.20
CA SER A 96 -3.51 18.06 -9.42
C SER A 96 -2.24 17.23 -9.30
N VAL A 97 -2.12 16.21 -10.16
CA VAL A 97 -0.90 15.38 -10.25
C VAL A 97 0.35 16.23 -10.52
N LYS A 98 0.20 17.36 -11.24
CA LYS A 98 1.30 18.28 -11.53
C LYS A 98 1.75 19.01 -10.25
N GLU A 99 0.82 19.58 -9.49
CA GLU A 99 1.12 20.29 -8.24
C GLU A 99 1.75 19.37 -7.20
N ILE A 100 1.27 18.12 -7.10
CA ILE A 100 1.86 17.11 -6.21
C ILE A 100 3.32 16.84 -6.59
N ARG A 101 3.62 16.72 -7.90
CA ARG A 101 5.00 16.51 -8.36
C ARG A 101 5.90 17.71 -8.08
N GLU A 102 5.39 18.92 -8.25
CA GLU A 102 6.13 20.15 -7.96
C GLU A 102 6.47 20.26 -6.47
N MET A 103 5.54 19.93 -5.57
CA MET A 103 5.82 19.90 -4.13
C MET A 103 6.97 18.96 -3.76
N ILE A 104 6.96 17.73 -4.30
CA ILE A 104 7.98 16.72 -3.99
C ILE A 104 9.37 17.18 -4.46
N VAL A 105 9.46 17.79 -5.64
CA VAL A 105 10.73 18.30 -6.22
C VAL A 105 11.25 19.52 -5.45
N VAL A 106 10.37 20.42 -5.01
CA VAL A 106 10.76 21.59 -4.22
C VAL A 106 11.29 21.18 -2.85
N GLU A 107 10.67 20.21 -2.17
CA GLU A 107 11.18 19.66 -0.90
C GLU A 107 12.56 19.01 -1.07
N THR A 108 12.80 18.27 -2.17
CA THR A 108 14.11 17.63 -2.38
C THR A 108 15.24 18.66 -2.56
N ASN A 109 14.95 19.79 -3.19
CA ASN A 109 15.92 20.88 -3.40
C ASN A 109 16.11 21.79 -2.19
N SER A 110 15.21 21.77 -1.21
CA SER A 110 15.32 22.56 0.03
C SER A 110 15.88 21.76 1.21
N THR A 111 16.05 20.44 1.04
CA THR A 111 16.69 19.54 2.00
C THR A 111 18.10 19.08 1.58
N SER A 112 18.64 19.66 0.50
CA SER A 112 20.01 19.46 0.00
C SER A 112 20.84 20.72 0.22
#